data_AF-A0A2J4QCE0-F1
#
_entry.id   AF-A0A2J4QCE0-F1
#
_cell.length_a   1.000
_cell.length_b   1.000
_cell.length_c   1.000
_cell.angle_alpha   90.00
_cell.angle_beta   90.00
_cell.angle_gamma   90.00
#
_symmetry.space_group_name_H-M   'P 1'
#
loop_
_entity.id
_entity.type
_entity.pdbx_description
1 polymer ?
#
loop_
_entity_poly.entity_id
_entity_poly.type
_entity_poly.pdbx_seq_one_letter_code
_entity_poly.pdbx_strand_id
1 'polypeptide(L)'
;MTDLVVAKFGGTSVADFDAMNRSVDVALLDANTRVVVLSASAGVTNLLVALAEGLEPGERFAKLDAMRQIQFNILERLRYPNVIRDEIERLLENITTLAEAASLASSTALTDELVSHGELMSTLLFVEILRERGIAAQWFDVRKIMRTNDRFGRAEPDIAALSELTQQLLAPRLAEGVVITQGFIGSEAKGRTTTLGRGGSDYTAALLGEALNATRVDIWTDVPGIYTTDPRVAPAAKRIDVIAFEEAAEMATFGAKVLHPATLL
;
A
#
# COMPACT_ATOMS: atom_id res chain seq x y z
N MET A 1 21.91 -18.18 0.64
CA MET A 1 20.89 -17.19 1.04
C MET A 1 20.30 -16.66 -0.23
N THR A 2 18.98 -16.69 -0.37
CA THR A 2 18.30 -16.06 -1.50
C THR A 2 18.38 -14.56 -1.29
N ASP A 3 18.99 -13.83 -2.22
CA ASP A 3 18.97 -12.37 -2.23
C ASP A 3 17.53 -11.95 -2.53
N LEU A 4 16.73 -11.77 -1.48
CA LEU A 4 15.33 -11.37 -1.57
C LEU A 4 15.25 -9.88 -1.27
N VAL A 5 14.57 -9.14 -2.14
CA VAL A 5 14.27 -7.72 -1.95
C VAL A 5 12.75 -7.52 -1.88
N VAL A 6 12.33 -6.72 -0.91
CA VAL A 6 10.96 -6.20 -0.81
C VAL A 6 10.98 -4.76 -1.30
N ALA A 7 10.18 -4.42 -2.30
CA ALA A 7 10.04 -3.05 -2.79
C ALA A 7 8.69 -2.48 -2.34
N LYS A 8 8.66 -1.20 -1.98
CA LYS A 8 7.43 -0.48 -1.68
C LYS A 8 7.31 0.76 -2.55
N PHE A 9 6.11 0.98 -3.10
CA PHE A 9 5.79 2.20 -3.85
C PHE A 9 4.67 2.99 -3.17
N GLY A 10 4.92 4.29 -2.97
CA GLY A 10 3.92 5.23 -2.45
C GLY A 10 2.85 5.61 -3.48
N GLY A 11 1.82 6.35 -3.04
CA GLY A 11 0.67 6.67 -3.89
C GLY A 11 0.98 7.49 -5.14
N THR A 12 2.01 8.34 -5.12
CA THR A 12 2.49 9.08 -6.31
C THR A 12 3.10 8.15 -7.36
N SER A 13 3.79 7.10 -6.92
CA SER A 13 4.40 6.07 -7.77
C SER A 13 3.35 5.17 -8.44
N VAL A 14 2.13 5.13 -7.92
CA VAL A 14 1.00 4.37 -8.48
C VAL A 14 -0.22 5.24 -8.75
N ALA A 15 -0.02 6.53 -9.02
CA ALA A 15 -1.09 7.50 -9.19
C ALA A 15 -1.95 7.26 -10.44
N ASP A 16 -1.31 6.83 -11.52
CA ASP A 16 -1.90 6.62 -12.83
C ASP A 16 -1.16 5.50 -13.59
N PHE A 17 -1.63 5.19 -14.80
CA PHE A 17 -1.06 4.14 -15.63
C PHE A 17 0.43 4.35 -15.92
N ASP A 18 0.86 5.58 -16.23
CA ASP A 18 2.25 5.85 -16.57
C ASP A 18 3.14 5.77 -15.33
N ALA A 19 2.66 6.23 -14.18
CA ALA A 19 3.34 6.10 -12.89
C ALA A 19 3.53 4.63 -12.53
N MET A 20 2.48 3.81 -12.65
CA MET A 20 2.58 2.37 -12.41
C MET A 20 3.59 1.71 -13.37
N ASN A 21 3.58 2.07 -14.66
CA ASN A 21 4.55 1.57 -15.62
C ASN A 21 6.01 1.94 -15.25
N ARG A 22 6.27 3.19 -14.82
CA ARG A 22 7.58 3.60 -14.31
C ARG A 22 7.98 2.81 -13.05
N SER A 23 7.04 2.57 -12.14
CA SER A 23 7.28 1.77 -10.93
C SER A 23 7.60 0.31 -11.27
N VAL A 24 6.95 -0.26 -12.28
CA VAL A 24 7.31 -1.58 -12.83
C VAL A 24 8.73 -1.55 -13.40
N ASP A 25 9.09 -0.53 -14.19
CA ASP A 25 10.46 -0.41 -14.72
C ASP A 25 11.50 -0.43 -13.60
N VAL A 26 11.25 0.32 -12.53
CA VAL A 26 12.12 0.39 -11.35
C VAL A 26 12.18 -0.94 -10.60
N ALA A 27 11.03 -1.59 -10.33
CA ALA A 27 10.97 -2.86 -9.62
C ALA A 27 11.72 -3.98 -10.36
N LEU A 28 11.81 -3.90 -11.69
CA LEU A 28 12.48 -4.90 -12.52
C LEU A 28 13.97 -4.64 -12.76
N LEU A 29 14.51 -3.51 -12.31
CA LEU A 29 15.95 -3.26 -12.36
C LEU A 29 16.73 -4.27 -11.50
N ASP A 30 16.09 -4.77 -10.44
CA ASP A 30 16.65 -5.77 -9.55
C ASP A 30 15.85 -7.08 -9.66
N ALA A 31 16.45 -8.12 -10.24
CA ALA A 31 15.82 -9.43 -10.37
C ALA A 31 15.49 -10.10 -9.01
N ASN A 32 16.10 -9.59 -7.93
CA ASN A 32 15.87 -10.04 -6.56
C ASN A 32 14.59 -9.47 -5.94
N THR A 33 13.95 -8.47 -6.56
CA THR A 33 12.65 -7.97 -6.10
C THR A 33 11.57 -9.02 -6.36
N ARG A 34 11.14 -9.71 -5.30
CA ARG A 34 10.10 -10.76 -5.39
C ARG A 34 8.80 -10.37 -4.68
N VAL A 35 8.81 -9.35 -3.84
CA VAL A 35 7.62 -8.81 -3.18
C VAL A 35 7.53 -7.32 -3.45
N VAL A 36 6.36 -6.88 -3.90
CA VAL A 36 6.05 -5.46 -4.10
C VAL A 36 4.85 -5.09 -3.23
N VAL A 37 5.03 -4.12 -2.36
CA VAL A 37 4.03 -3.56 -1.46
C VAL A 37 3.56 -2.22 -2.01
N LEU A 38 2.26 -2.04 -2.20
CA LEU A 38 1.71 -0.79 -2.75
C LEU A 38 0.81 -0.07 -1.74
N SER A 39 0.89 1.25 -1.76
CA SER A 39 -0.18 2.11 -1.24
C SER A 39 -1.33 2.24 -2.25
N ALA A 40 -2.46 2.82 -1.84
CA ALA A 40 -3.48 3.29 -2.77
C ALA A 40 -2.92 4.36 -3.74
N SER A 41 -3.53 4.50 -4.92
CA SER A 41 -3.21 5.57 -5.87
C SER A 41 -3.40 6.96 -5.24
N ALA A 42 -2.57 7.92 -5.66
CA ALA A 42 -2.56 9.28 -5.10
C ALA A 42 -3.99 9.87 -4.99
N GLY A 43 -4.32 10.36 -3.79
CA GLY A 43 -5.62 10.96 -3.49
C GLY A 43 -6.73 9.99 -3.08
N VAL A 44 -6.64 8.70 -3.42
CA VAL A 44 -7.71 7.71 -3.16
C VAL A 44 -7.97 7.53 -1.66
N THR A 45 -6.92 7.36 -0.85
CA THR A 45 -7.06 7.24 0.62
C THR A 45 -7.79 8.43 1.23
N ASN A 46 -7.52 9.66 0.76
CA ASN A 46 -8.18 10.86 1.27
C ASN A 46 -9.67 10.89 0.89
N LEU A 47 -10.03 10.44 -0.32
CA LEU A 47 -11.42 10.32 -0.73
C LEU A 47 -12.16 9.29 0.13
N LEU A 48 -11.53 8.15 0.39
CA LEU A 48 -12.10 7.08 1.23
C LEU A 48 -12.27 7.53 2.68
N VAL A 49 -11.27 8.20 3.27
CA VAL A 49 -11.40 8.77 4.62
C VAL A 49 -12.57 9.75 4.69
N ALA A 50 -12.71 10.65 3.72
CA ALA A 50 -13.84 11.58 3.68
C ALA A 50 -15.18 10.86 3.55
N LEU A 51 -15.27 9.80 2.74
CA LEU A 51 -16.49 8.97 2.64
C LEU A 51 -16.82 8.28 3.97
N ALA A 52 -15.81 7.83 4.71
CA ALA A 52 -15.98 7.17 6.00
C ALA A 52 -16.42 8.12 7.14
N GLU A 53 -16.24 9.43 6.99
CA GLU A 53 -16.75 10.45 7.92
C GLU A 53 -18.28 10.62 7.84
N GLY A 54 -18.91 10.11 6.77
CA GLY A 54 -20.34 10.19 6.53
C GLY A 54 -20.74 11.50 5.85
N LEU A 55 -20.84 11.46 4.52
CA LEU A 55 -21.15 12.63 3.69
C LEU A 55 -22.62 12.63 3.22
N GLU A 56 -23.16 13.83 3.03
CA GLU A 56 -24.46 14.04 2.39
C GLU A 56 -24.45 13.53 0.93
N PRO A 57 -25.61 13.12 0.37
CA PRO A 57 -25.67 12.40 -0.91
C PRO A 57 -24.94 13.06 -2.08
N GLY A 58 -25.03 14.39 -2.21
CA GLY A 58 -24.38 15.14 -3.30
C GLY A 58 -22.85 15.12 -3.20
N GLU A 59 -22.30 15.35 -2.00
CA GLU A 59 -20.85 15.32 -1.80
C GLU A 59 -20.32 13.88 -1.87
N ARG A 60 -21.05 12.92 -1.28
CA ARG A 60 -20.76 11.49 -1.37
C ARG A 60 -20.62 11.05 -2.83
N PHE A 61 -21.59 11.39 -3.67
CA PHE A 61 -21.55 11.08 -5.10
C PHE A 61 -20.31 11.68 -5.79
N ALA A 62 -19.98 12.94 -5.51
CA ALA A 62 -18.82 13.59 -6.09
C ALA A 62 -17.50 12.89 -5.73
N LYS A 63 -17.34 12.42 -4.48
CA LYS A 63 -16.14 11.67 -4.06
C LYS A 63 -16.09 10.27 -4.68
N LEU A 64 -17.23 9.57 -4.76
CA LEU A 64 -17.35 8.26 -5.41
C LEU A 64 -17.00 8.34 -6.90
N ASP A 65 -17.49 9.37 -7.59
CA ASP A 65 -17.18 9.60 -9.00
C ASP A 65 -15.70 9.94 -9.20
N ALA A 66 -15.13 10.84 -8.39
CA ALA A 66 -13.70 11.14 -8.44
C ALA A 66 -12.82 9.90 -8.24
N MET A 67 -13.19 9.02 -7.31
CA MET A 67 -12.50 7.75 -7.10
C MET A 67 -12.64 6.83 -8.31
N ARG A 68 -13.84 6.68 -8.87
CA ARG A 68 -14.08 5.90 -10.10
C ARG A 68 -13.21 6.41 -11.24
N GLN A 69 -13.12 7.72 -11.46
CA GLN A 69 -12.30 8.32 -12.51
C GLN A 69 -10.82 7.95 -12.35
N ILE A 70 -10.27 7.99 -11.13
CA ILE A 70 -8.87 7.58 -10.89
C ILE A 70 -8.66 6.12 -11.32
N GLN A 71 -9.56 5.21 -10.97
CA GLN A 71 -9.42 3.79 -11.34
C GLN A 71 -9.58 3.57 -12.84
N PHE A 72 -10.57 4.21 -13.46
CA PHE A 72 -10.87 4.02 -14.88
C PHE A 72 -9.80 4.64 -15.79
N ASN A 73 -9.16 5.75 -15.37
CA ASN A 73 -8.01 6.31 -16.09
C ASN A 73 -6.83 5.33 -16.20
N ILE A 74 -6.70 4.39 -15.26
CA ILE A 74 -5.72 3.30 -15.32
C ILE A 74 -6.29 2.14 -16.15
N LEU A 75 -7.51 1.69 -15.79
CA LEU A 75 -8.18 0.55 -16.41
C LEU A 75 -8.27 0.69 -17.93
N GLU A 76 -8.71 1.83 -18.44
CA GLU A 76 -8.95 2.06 -19.87
C GLU A 76 -7.68 2.08 -20.72
N ARG A 77 -6.52 2.17 -20.07
CA ARG A 77 -5.20 2.13 -20.72
C ARG A 77 -4.59 0.74 -20.77
N LEU A 78 -5.17 -0.23 -20.07
CA LEU A 78 -4.83 -1.65 -20.19
C LEU A 78 -5.14 -2.13 -21.62
N ARG A 79 -4.30 -3.01 -22.15
CA ARG A 79 -4.54 -3.76 -23.39
C ARG A 79 -5.77 -4.66 -23.30
N TYR A 80 -6.02 -5.28 -22.15
CA TYR A 80 -7.15 -6.19 -21.91
C TYR A 80 -7.97 -5.79 -20.67
N PRO A 81 -8.65 -4.62 -20.67
CA PRO A 81 -9.26 -4.05 -19.47
C PRO A 81 -10.35 -4.93 -18.86
N ASN A 82 -11.05 -5.71 -19.69
CA ASN A 82 -12.15 -6.56 -19.25
C ASN A 82 -11.72 -7.72 -18.34
N VAL A 83 -10.42 -8.03 -18.25
CA VAL A 83 -9.91 -9.08 -17.34
C VAL A 83 -10.08 -8.71 -15.87
N ILE A 84 -10.08 -7.40 -15.55
CA ILE A 84 -10.14 -6.89 -14.18
C ILE A 84 -11.27 -5.88 -13.94
N ARG A 85 -11.94 -5.42 -15.01
CA ARG A 85 -13.06 -4.47 -14.94
C ARG A 85 -14.10 -4.86 -13.90
N ASP A 86 -14.63 -6.08 -13.98
CA ASP A 86 -15.71 -6.54 -13.12
C ASP A 86 -15.30 -6.53 -11.63
N GLU A 87 -14.05 -6.84 -11.33
CA GLU A 87 -13.53 -6.82 -9.97
C GLU A 87 -13.38 -5.39 -9.44
N ILE A 88 -12.92 -4.45 -10.27
CA ILE A 88 -12.85 -3.03 -9.91
C ILE A 88 -14.26 -2.45 -9.71
N GLU A 89 -15.20 -2.77 -10.59
CA GLU A 89 -16.60 -2.34 -10.44
C GLU A 89 -17.22 -2.90 -9.15
N ARG A 90 -17.00 -4.18 -8.85
CA ARG A 90 -17.45 -4.81 -7.60
C ARG A 90 -16.90 -4.10 -6.35
N LEU A 91 -15.62 -3.71 -6.37
CA LEU A 91 -15.02 -2.94 -5.27
C LEU A 91 -15.64 -1.54 -5.16
N LEU A 92 -15.87 -0.85 -6.27
CA LEU A 92 -16.51 0.48 -6.29
C LEU A 92 -17.97 0.43 -5.79
N GLU A 93 -18.70 -0.63 -6.14
CA GLU A 93 -20.06 -0.89 -5.62
C GLU A 93 -20.03 -1.11 -4.11
N ASN A 94 -19.11 -1.93 -3.61
CA ASN A 94 -18.94 -2.15 -2.17
C ASN A 94 -18.62 -0.83 -1.44
N ILE A 95 -17.71 -0.02 -1.97
CA ILE A 95 -17.39 1.30 -1.40
C ILE A 95 -18.64 2.19 -1.37
N THR A 96 -19.50 2.13 -2.39
CA THR A 96 -20.75 2.89 -2.42
C THR A 96 -21.68 2.46 -1.28
N THR A 97 -21.88 1.15 -1.07
CA THR A 97 -22.66 0.62 0.05
C THR A 97 -22.07 0.98 1.41
N LEU A 98 -20.75 0.88 1.57
CA LEU A 98 -20.06 1.24 2.82
C LEU A 98 -20.14 2.75 3.10
N ALA A 99 -20.03 3.60 2.09
CA ALA A 99 -20.18 5.04 2.23
C ALA A 99 -21.63 5.44 2.59
N GLU A 100 -22.62 4.72 2.08
CA GLU A 100 -24.01 4.86 2.53
C GLU A 100 -24.18 4.46 3.99
N ALA A 101 -23.62 3.32 4.40
CA ALA A 101 -23.63 2.90 5.79
C ALA A 101 -22.93 3.92 6.70
N ALA A 102 -21.79 4.47 6.28
CA ALA A 102 -21.04 5.48 7.03
C ALA A 102 -21.83 6.77 7.25
N SER A 103 -22.69 7.14 6.28
CA SER A 103 -23.60 8.31 6.44
C SER A 103 -24.68 8.11 7.50
N LEU A 104 -24.97 6.86 7.89
CA LEU A 104 -25.92 6.52 8.95
C LEU A 104 -25.23 6.29 10.29
N ALA A 105 -24.10 5.56 10.27
CA ALA A 105 -23.31 5.25 11.45
C ALA A 105 -21.84 5.03 11.05
N SER A 106 -20.96 5.91 11.51
CA SER A 106 -19.51 5.77 11.34
C SER A 106 -18.86 5.07 12.53
N SER A 107 -17.79 4.33 12.28
CA SER A 107 -16.92 3.76 13.30
C SER A 107 -15.52 3.58 12.72
N THR A 108 -14.50 3.54 13.57
CA THR A 108 -13.12 3.31 13.13
C THR A 108 -12.97 1.97 12.40
N ALA A 109 -13.72 0.94 12.78
CA ALA A 109 -13.74 -0.34 12.09
C ALA A 109 -14.31 -0.23 10.67
N LEU A 110 -15.38 0.55 10.49
CA LEU A 110 -15.95 0.83 9.16
C LEU A 110 -14.97 1.68 8.32
N THR A 111 -14.29 2.64 8.94
CA THR A 111 -13.25 3.44 8.28
C THR A 111 -12.11 2.55 7.78
N ASP A 112 -11.62 1.62 8.59
CA ASP A 112 -10.56 0.70 8.18
C ASP A 112 -10.98 -0.17 6.99
N GLU A 113 -12.19 -0.74 7.03
CA GLU A 113 -12.74 -1.51 5.91
C GLU A 113 -12.85 -0.65 4.64
N LEU A 114 -13.43 0.55 4.74
CA LEU A 114 -13.65 1.42 3.60
C LEU A 114 -12.32 1.89 2.99
N VAL A 115 -11.37 2.36 3.81
CA VAL A 115 -10.08 2.88 3.34
C VAL A 115 -9.21 1.79 2.73
N SER A 116 -9.30 0.55 3.21
CA SER A 116 -8.52 -0.58 2.67
C SER A 116 -8.74 -0.86 1.17
N HIS A 117 -9.90 -0.45 0.64
CA HIS A 117 -10.22 -0.64 -0.76
C HIS A 117 -9.26 0.11 -1.70
N GLY A 118 -8.62 1.19 -1.22
CA GLY A 118 -7.63 1.93 -1.99
C GLY A 118 -6.45 1.06 -2.40
N GLU A 119 -5.85 0.34 -1.45
CA GLU A 119 -4.74 -0.58 -1.71
C GLU A 119 -5.18 -1.83 -2.47
N LEU A 120 -6.41 -2.32 -2.24
CA LEU A 120 -6.95 -3.44 -3.01
C LEU A 120 -7.01 -3.10 -4.51
N MET A 121 -7.59 -1.95 -4.87
CA MET A 121 -7.71 -1.54 -6.27
C MET A 121 -6.35 -1.29 -6.93
N SER A 122 -5.44 -0.58 -6.26
CA SER A 122 -4.12 -0.26 -6.84
C SER A 122 -3.29 -1.53 -7.11
N THR A 123 -3.32 -2.49 -6.20
CA THR A 123 -2.59 -3.76 -6.36
C THR A 123 -3.17 -4.66 -7.43
N LEU A 124 -4.49 -4.70 -7.59
CA LEU A 124 -5.13 -5.45 -8.67
C LEU A 124 -4.75 -4.88 -10.04
N LEU A 125 -4.84 -3.56 -10.21
CA LEU A 125 -4.45 -2.89 -11.45
C LEU A 125 -2.96 -3.06 -11.76
N PHE A 126 -2.09 -2.97 -10.74
CA PHE A 126 -0.65 -3.12 -10.92
C PHE A 126 -0.27 -4.53 -11.41
N VAL A 127 -0.94 -5.57 -10.91
CA VAL A 127 -0.72 -6.95 -11.37
C VAL A 127 -1.00 -7.10 -12.86
N GLU A 128 -2.07 -6.48 -13.36
CA GLU A 128 -2.40 -6.53 -14.79
C GLU A 128 -1.37 -5.78 -15.65
N ILE A 129 -0.82 -4.67 -15.17
CA ILE A 129 0.28 -3.96 -15.86
C ILE A 129 1.53 -4.86 -15.98
N LEU A 130 1.89 -5.61 -14.93
CA LEU A 130 2.98 -6.59 -15.04
C LEU A 130 2.66 -7.69 -16.06
N ARG A 131 1.43 -8.22 -16.04
CA ARG A 131 1.01 -9.31 -16.93
C ARG A 131 0.98 -8.91 -18.40
N GLU A 132 0.57 -7.67 -18.72
CA GLU A 132 0.61 -7.15 -20.10
C GLU A 132 2.01 -7.06 -20.67
N ARG A 133 3.01 -6.92 -19.78
CA ARG A 133 4.44 -6.94 -20.12
C ARG A 133 5.03 -8.36 -20.12
N GLY A 134 4.21 -9.39 -19.95
CA GLY A 134 4.64 -10.80 -19.96
C GLY A 134 5.36 -11.22 -18.68
N ILE A 135 5.22 -10.48 -17.58
CA ILE A 135 5.89 -10.77 -16.32
C ILE A 135 4.99 -11.66 -15.46
N ALA A 136 5.55 -12.74 -14.94
CA ALA A 136 4.88 -13.61 -13.99
C ALA A 136 4.65 -12.87 -12.67
N ALA A 137 3.42 -12.40 -12.47
CA ALA A 137 3.00 -11.66 -11.30
C ALA A 137 1.72 -12.24 -10.68
N GLN A 138 1.71 -12.30 -9.35
CA GLN A 138 0.60 -12.81 -8.56
C GLN A 138 0.06 -11.74 -7.62
N TRP A 139 -1.26 -11.63 -7.55
CA TRP A 139 -1.91 -10.84 -6.52
C TRP A 139 -2.01 -11.63 -5.22
N PHE A 140 -1.66 -11.01 -4.10
CA PHE A 140 -1.77 -11.60 -2.77
C PHE A 140 -2.46 -10.63 -1.81
N ASP A 141 -3.47 -11.12 -1.08
CA ASP A 141 -4.13 -10.35 -0.03
C ASP A 141 -3.32 -10.38 1.26
N VAL A 142 -2.75 -9.24 1.65
CA VAL A 142 -1.88 -9.15 2.84
C VAL A 142 -2.63 -9.47 4.13
N ARG A 143 -3.95 -9.30 4.18
CA ARG A 143 -4.78 -9.57 5.36
C ARG A 143 -4.77 -11.05 5.75
N LYS A 144 -4.36 -11.94 4.85
CA LYS A 144 -4.16 -13.37 5.13
C LYS A 144 -3.01 -13.63 6.11
N ILE A 145 -2.02 -12.74 6.14
CA ILE A 145 -0.78 -12.89 6.94
C ILE A 145 -0.59 -11.76 7.95
N MET A 146 -1.04 -10.54 7.65
CA MET A 146 -0.93 -9.36 8.52
C MET A 146 -2.01 -9.40 9.59
N ARG A 147 -1.77 -10.19 10.62
CA ARG A 147 -2.64 -10.27 11.81
C ARG A 147 -2.34 -9.11 12.75
N THR A 148 -3.39 -8.49 13.25
CA THR A 148 -3.28 -7.36 14.18
C THR A 148 -4.24 -7.52 15.35
N ASN A 149 -4.09 -6.67 16.37
CA ASN A 149 -5.14 -6.46 17.36
C ASN A 149 -6.35 -5.69 16.76
N ASP A 150 -7.41 -5.49 17.54
CA ASP A 150 -8.64 -4.80 17.13
C ASP A 150 -8.59 -3.27 17.39
N ARG A 151 -7.38 -2.69 17.45
CA ARG A 151 -7.18 -1.25 17.61
C ARG A 151 -7.30 -0.54 16.27
N PHE A 152 -8.51 -0.52 15.70
CA PHE A 152 -8.81 0.09 14.39
C PHE A 152 -8.23 1.51 14.22
N GLY A 153 -7.73 1.80 13.02
CA GLY A 153 -7.04 3.03 12.63
C GLY A 153 -5.55 3.09 12.96
N ARG A 154 -5.06 2.19 13.82
CA ARG A 154 -3.66 2.10 14.29
C ARG A 154 -3.39 0.75 14.93
N ALA A 155 -3.78 -0.31 14.23
CA ALA A 155 -3.69 -1.65 14.74
C ALA A 155 -2.22 -2.08 14.90
N GLU A 156 -1.94 -2.84 15.95
CA GLU A 156 -0.60 -3.33 16.24
C GLU A 156 -0.46 -4.74 15.66
N PRO A 157 0.57 -5.00 14.83
CA PRO A 157 0.78 -6.30 14.21
C PRO A 157 1.26 -7.34 15.24
N ASP A 158 0.76 -8.56 15.10
CA ASP A 158 1.29 -9.73 15.79
C ASP A 158 2.46 -10.30 14.97
N ILE A 159 3.69 -9.96 15.39
CA ILE A 159 4.92 -10.32 14.68
C ILE A 159 5.10 -11.85 14.58
N ALA A 160 4.72 -12.59 15.62
CA ALA A 160 4.85 -14.05 15.63
C ALA A 160 3.89 -14.68 14.62
N ALA A 161 2.62 -14.27 14.64
CA ALA A 161 1.62 -14.73 13.68
C ALA A 161 1.98 -14.32 12.24
N LEU A 162 2.47 -13.09 12.05
CA LEU A 162 2.91 -12.62 10.73
C LEU A 162 4.06 -13.48 10.19
N SER A 163 5.08 -13.76 11.00
CA SER A 163 6.21 -14.60 10.60
C SER A 163 5.76 -16.00 10.19
N GLU A 164 4.96 -16.66 11.03
CA GLU A 164 4.42 -18.00 10.74
C GLU A 164 3.59 -18.02 9.44
N LEU A 165 2.59 -17.14 9.34
CA LEU A 165 1.68 -17.11 8.20
C LEU A 165 2.38 -16.69 6.90
N THR A 166 3.39 -15.83 6.99
CA THR A 166 4.22 -15.42 5.85
C THR A 166 4.98 -16.62 5.28
N GLN A 167 5.61 -17.42 6.13
CA GLN A 167 6.31 -18.63 5.71
C GLN A 167 5.36 -19.69 5.13
N GLN A 168 4.15 -19.79 5.67
CA GLN A 168 3.15 -20.76 5.21
C GLN A 168 2.45 -20.36 3.89
N LEU A 169 2.12 -19.07 3.72
CA LEU A 169 1.16 -18.64 2.68
C LEU A 169 1.78 -17.74 1.60
N LEU A 170 2.79 -16.95 1.94
CA LEU A 170 3.42 -15.98 1.03
C LEU A 170 4.73 -16.53 0.44
N ALA A 171 5.64 -17.05 1.28
CA ALA A 171 6.95 -17.53 0.85
C ALA A 171 6.90 -18.58 -0.28
N PRO A 172 5.97 -19.57 -0.28
CA PRO A 172 5.88 -20.54 -1.37
C PRO A 172 5.59 -19.91 -2.75
N ARG A 173 4.88 -18.78 -2.76
CA ARG A 173 4.48 -18.08 -3.99
C ARG A 173 5.64 -17.36 -4.66
N LEU A 174 6.70 -17.05 -3.90
CA LEU A 174 7.88 -16.33 -4.42
C LEU A 174 8.64 -17.14 -5.47
N ALA A 175 8.48 -18.47 -5.50
CA ALA A 175 9.04 -19.34 -6.53
C ALA A 175 8.31 -19.23 -7.88
N GLU A 176 7.04 -18.81 -7.88
CA GLU A 176 6.18 -18.79 -9.07
C GLU A 176 6.23 -17.46 -9.82
N GLY A 177 6.62 -16.36 -9.15
CA GLY A 177 6.62 -15.03 -9.73
C GLY A 177 6.86 -13.93 -8.70
N VAL A 178 6.76 -12.68 -9.15
CA VAL A 178 6.73 -11.52 -8.25
C VAL A 178 5.35 -11.47 -7.59
N VAL A 179 5.32 -11.32 -6.28
CA VAL A 179 4.07 -11.16 -5.53
C VAL A 179 3.80 -9.68 -5.32
N ILE A 180 2.62 -9.23 -5.75
CA ILE A 180 2.12 -7.89 -5.52
C ILE A 180 1.09 -7.95 -4.39
N THR A 181 1.28 -7.13 -3.37
CA THR A 181 0.41 -7.12 -2.19
C THR A 181 0.22 -5.70 -1.65
N GLN A 182 -0.76 -5.56 -0.77
CA GLN A 182 -1.16 -4.28 -0.18
C GLN A 182 -0.22 -3.93 0.96
N GLY A 183 0.07 -2.64 1.12
CA GLY A 183 0.57 -2.09 2.39
C GLY A 183 -0.58 -1.65 3.28
N PHE A 184 -0.26 -1.03 4.43
CA PHE A 184 -1.19 -0.27 5.28
C PHE A 184 -2.31 -1.08 5.98
N ILE A 185 -2.76 -2.19 5.43
CA ILE A 185 -3.94 -2.95 5.88
C ILE A 185 -3.54 -4.27 6.55
N GLY A 186 -4.43 -4.77 7.40
CA GLY A 186 -4.32 -6.06 8.08
C GLY A 186 -5.69 -6.63 8.42
N SER A 187 -5.72 -7.69 9.23
CA SER A 187 -6.96 -8.19 9.80
C SER A 187 -6.81 -8.62 11.25
N GLU A 188 -7.85 -8.36 12.04
CA GLU A 188 -7.91 -8.84 13.43
C GLU A 188 -8.43 -10.28 13.53
N ALA A 189 -8.39 -10.86 14.72
CA ALA A 189 -8.68 -12.27 14.97
C ALA A 189 -10.08 -12.74 14.52
N LYS A 190 -11.10 -11.86 14.52
CA LYS A 190 -12.47 -12.16 14.02
C LYS A 190 -12.64 -11.85 12.53
N GLY A 191 -11.56 -11.50 11.83
CA GLY A 191 -11.52 -11.32 10.38
C GLY A 191 -11.90 -9.94 9.87
N ARG A 192 -12.18 -8.95 10.75
CA ARG A 192 -12.41 -7.57 10.30
C ARG A 192 -11.12 -6.95 9.80
N THR A 193 -11.22 -6.13 8.76
CA THR A 193 -10.08 -5.37 8.25
C THR A 193 -9.63 -4.34 9.27
N THR A 194 -8.32 -4.18 9.38
CA THR A 194 -7.66 -3.17 10.21
C THR A 194 -6.68 -2.36 9.38
N THR A 195 -6.31 -1.18 9.87
CA THR A 195 -5.23 -0.38 9.28
C THR A 195 -4.12 -0.11 10.29
N LEU A 196 -2.89 -0.01 9.81
CA LEU A 196 -1.67 0.18 10.61
C LEU A 196 -1.40 1.67 10.93
N GLY A 197 -2.30 2.56 10.52
CA GLY A 197 -2.14 4.01 10.66
C GLY A 197 -1.28 4.65 9.57
N ARG A 198 -1.01 5.95 9.71
CA ARG A 198 -0.25 6.75 8.74
C ARG A 198 1.10 6.08 8.45
N GLY A 199 1.54 6.07 7.20
CA GLY A 199 2.81 5.42 6.83
C GLY A 199 2.79 3.89 6.92
N GLY A 200 1.61 3.30 7.12
CA GLY A 200 1.46 1.86 7.28
C GLY A 200 1.97 1.03 6.11
N SER A 201 2.03 1.56 4.87
CA SER A 201 2.63 0.82 3.74
C SER A 201 4.14 0.65 3.87
N ASP A 202 4.85 1.66 4.38
CA ASP A 202 6.29 1.54 4.66
C ASP A 202 6.50 0.53 5.80
N TYR A 203 5.65 0.59 6.83
CA TYR A 203 5.68 -0.36 7.93
C TYR A 203 5.41 -1.81 7.46
N THR A 204 4.42 -2.03 6.59
CA THR A 204 4.17 -3.34 5.98
C THR A 204 5.40 -3.88 5.24
N ALA A 205 6.11 -3.03 4.49
CA ALA A 205 7.30 -3.47 3.75
C ALA A 205 8.44 -3.90 4.69
N ALA A 206 8.65 -3.17 5.79
CA ALA A 206 9.61 -3.56 6.83
C ALA A 206 9.21 -4.88 7.51
N LEU A 207 7.96 -5.01 7.93
CA LEU A 207 7.41 -6.21 8.56
C LEU A 207 7.52 -7.46 7.67
N LEU A 208 7.21 -7.33 6.37
CA LEU A 208 7.37 -8.43 5.42
C LEU A 208 8.85 -8.71 5.11
N GLY A 209 9.69 -7.68 5.11
CA GLY A 209 11.15 -7.83 5.01
C GLY A 209 11.70 -8.68 6.14
N GLU A 210 11.30 -8.39 7.38
CA GLU A 210 11.66 -9.19 8.56
C GLU A 210 11.11 -10.62 8.45
N ALA A 211 9.80 -10.78 8.21
CA ALA A 211 9.14 -12.08 8.17
C ALA A 211 9.68 -13.02 7.07
N LEU A 212 10.22 -12.46 5.97
CA LEU A 212 10.83 -13.21 4.87
C LEU A 212 12.36 -13.31 4.97
N ASN A 213 13.00 -12.71 5.98
CA ASN A 213 14.45 -12.55 6.06
C ASN A 213 15.03 -11.92 4.77
N ALA A 214 14.38 -10.87 4.28
CA ALA A 214 14.82 -10.14 3.11
C ALA A 214 16.17 -9.48 3.34
N THR A 215 17.00 -9.44 2.31
CA THR A 215 18.33 -8.81 2.35
C THR A 215 18.25 -7.29 2.35
N ARG A 216 17.19 -6.73 1.76
CA ARG A 216 16.97 -5.28 1.64
C ARG A 216 15.48 -4.98 1.48
N VAL A 217 15.07 -3.82 2.00
CA VAL A 217 13.75 -3.22 1.73
C VAL A 217 13.97 -1.90 1.01
N ASP A 218 13.42 -1.77 -0.19
CA ASP A 218 13.52 -0.58 -1.03
C ASP A 218 12.24 0.25 -0.94
N ILE A 219 12.32 1.45 -0.34
CA ILE A 219 11.19 2.36 -0.19
C ILE A 219 11.26 3.45 -1.27
N TRP A 220 10.37 3.38 -2.26
CA TRP A 220 10.27 4.36 -3.34
C TRP A 220 9.24 5.44 -3.01
N THR A 221 9.75 6.65 -2.79
CA THR A 221 8.98 7.84 -2.43
C THR A 221 9.25 9.00 -3.40
N ASP A 222 8.56 10.13 -3.22
CA ASP A 222 8.65 11.33 -4.05
C ASP A 222 9.88 12.20 -3.75
N VAL A 223 10.71 11.80 -2.78
CA VAL A 223 11.98 12.45 -2.43
C VAL A 223 13.17 11.52 -2.70
N PRO A 224 14.26 12.00 -3.33
CA PRO A 224 15.43 11.18 -3.70
C PRO A 224 16.37 10.93 -2.50
N GLY A 225 15.82 10.33 -1.43
CA GLY A 225 16.51 9.96 -0.21
C GLY A 225 16.24 10.88 0.98
N ILE A 226 16.95 10.62 2.07
CA ILE A 226 16.94 11.44 3.29
C ILE A 226 17.93 12.58 3.11
N TYR A 227 17.54 13.78 3.54
CA TYR A 227 18.37 14.98 3.49
C TYR A 227 18.62 15.50 4.91
N THR A 228 19.68 16.28 5.08
CA THR A 228 20.02 16.92 6.36
C THR A 228 18.89 17.79 6.94
N THR A 229 17.97 18.26 6.09
CA THR A 229 16.70 18.92 6.45
C THR A 229 15.79 18.94 5.22
N ASP A 230 14.56 19.47 5.34
CA ASP A 230 13.64 19.61 4.19
C ASP A 230 14.24 20.55 3.13
N PRO A 231 14.55 20.06 1.91
CA PRO A 231 15.14 20.88 0.85
C PRO A 231 14.25 22.06 0.41
N ARG A 232 12.94 22.00 0.67
CA ARG A 232 11.99 23.10 0.42
C ARG A 232 12.14 24.24 1.42
N VAL A 233 12.67 23.96 2.60
CA VAL A 233 12.93 24.94 3.66
C VAL A 233 14.37 25.48 3.55
N ALA A 234 15.34 24.59 3.30
CA ALA A 234 16.73 24.96 3.13
C ALA A 234 17.30 24.38 1.82
N PRO A 235 17.44 25.18 0.76
CA PRO A 235 17.95 24.72 -0.53
C PRO A 235 19.37 24.11 -0.50
N ALA A 236 20.15 24.42 0.53
CA ALA A 236 21.49 23.87 0.75
C ALA A 236 21.49 22.48 1.44
N ALA A 237 20.32 21.89 1.69
CA ALA A 237 20.19 20.56 2.27
C ALA A 237 20.95 19.53 1.43
N LYS A 238 21.74 18.69 2.10
CA LYS A 238 22.55 17.65 1.45
C LYS A 238 21.90 16.29 1.64
N ARG A 239 22.04 15.42 0.65
CA ARG A 239 21.61 14.02 0.77
C ARG A 239 22.48 13.29 1.80
N ILE A 240 21.85 12.49 2.65
CA ILE A 240 22.50 11.57 3.57
C ILE A 240 22.52 10.20 2.89
N ASP A 241 23.69 9.73 2.49
CA ASP A 241 23.83 8.48 1.73
C ASP A 241 23.63 7.24 2.61
N VAL A 242 24.06 7.30 3.87
CA VAL A 242 23.92 6.24 4.87
C VAL A 242 23.59 6.90 6.21
N ILE A 243 22.60 6.36 6.91
CA ILE A 243 22.16 6.81 8.22
C ILE A 243 21.95 5.59 9.12
N ALA A 244 22.26 5.71 10.41
CA ALA A 244 21.95 4.66 11.36
C ALA A 244 20.43 4.59 11.59
N PHE A 245 19.96 3.41 11.98
CA PHE A 245 18.54 3.17 12.18
C PHE A 245 17.96 4.06 13.28
N GLU A 246 18.67 4.18 14.40
CA GLU A 246 18.28 5.02 15.54
C GLU A 246 18.20 6.50 15.15
N GLU A 247 19.13 6.99 14.32
CA GLU A 247 19.12 8.36 13.82
C GLU A 247 17.91 8.61 12.91
N ALA A 248 17.62 7.68 12.00
CA ALA A 248 16.49 7.77 11.09
C ALA A 248 15.14 7.69 11.84
N ALA A 249 15.04 6.85 12.88
CA ALA A 249 13.86 6.72 13.73
C ALA A 249 13.58 8.02 14.52
N GLU A 250 14.61 8.63 15.10
CA GLU A 250 14.50 9.93 15.78
C GLU A 250 14.09 11.04 14.79
N MET A 251 14.72 11.09 13.60
CA MET A 251 14.34 12.04 12.55
C MET A 251 12.88 11.90 12.13
N ALA A 252 12.40 10.66 11.92
CA ALA A 252 11.01 10.38 11.57
C ALA A 252 10.06 10.85 12.70
N THR A 253 10.42 10.60 13.96
CA THR A 253 9.65 11.00 15.15
C THR A 253 9.50 12.52 15.24
N PHE A 254 10.55 13.27 14.90
CA PHE A 254 10.56 14.74 14.94
C PHE A 254 10.11 15.42 13.62
N GLY A 255 9.53 14.66 12.68
CA GLY A 255 8.80 15.24 11.54
C GLY A 255 9.48 15.11 10.18
N ALA A 256 10.55 14.31 10.05
CA ALA A 256 11.04 13.92 8.74
C ALA A 256 10.00 13.02 8.05
N LYS A 257 9.19 13.62 7.16
CA LYS A 257 8.08 12.96 6.45
C LYS A 257 8.51 11.87 5.45
N VAL A 258 9.80 11.52 5.41
CA VAL A 258 10.37 10.58 4.44
C VAL A 258 10.05 9.12 4.80
N LEU A 259 9.98 8.81 6.10
CA LEU A 259 9.71 7.47 6.62
C LEU A 259 8.79 7.55 7.84
N HIS A 260 7.99 6.51 8.07
CA HIS A 260 7.19 6.41 9.28
C HIS A 260 8.04 5.89 10.45
N PRO A 261 7.93 6.41 11.68
CA PRO A 261 8.74 5.96 12.81
C PRO A 261 8.65 4.46 13.06
N ALA A 262 7.44 3.88 13.00
CA ALA A 262 7.24 2.45 13.21
C ALA A 262 7.84 1.56 12.11
N THR A 263 8.18 2.11 10.93
CA THR A 263 8.95 1.38 9.90
C THR A 263 10.36 1.04 10.39
N LEU A 264 10.84 1.81 11.35
CA LEU A 264 12.18 1.73 11.92
C LEU A 264 12.11 1.44 13.43
N LEU A 265 11.18 0.61 13.89
CA LEU A 265 11.11 0.10 15.27
C LEU A 265 10.92 -1.41 15.23
#